data_AF-A0A847MZL1-F1
#
_entry.id   AF-A0A847MZL1-F1
#
_cell.length_a   1.000
_cell.length_b   1.000
_cell.length_c   1.000
_cell.angle_alpha   90.00
_cell.angle_beta   90.00
_cell.angle_gamma   90.00
#
_symmetry.space_group_name_H-M   'P 1'
#
loop_
_entity.id
_entity.type
_entity.pdbx_description
1 polymer ?
#
loop_
_entity_poly.entity_id
_entity_poly.type
_entity_poly.pdbx_seq_one_letter_code
_entity_poly.pdbx_strand_id
1 'polypeptide(L)'
;THSLVGNHDVRNGGRSLFERYIHAQTARRFGYGGISFYLLDSGNASLGRIQLRALVEQASRDPNPKIFCSHIPFYGGPDMYYFGLSDAWERTVLVDTVLDAKVGLVLSGHLHLTEKLHHFTEENAELVCASFHGRDSLIEQTLPTWYVCSYDHIAKQLAVSQFQVTKEKTISCSVIAVLQMPSSS
;
A
#
# COMPACT_ATOMS: atom_id res chain seq x y z
N THR A 1 -0.01 1.20 -17.11
CA THR A 1 -0.62 0.55 -15.93
C THR A 1 0.25 0.78 -14.70
N HIS A 2 -0.35 1.02 -13.53
CA HIS A 2 0.36 1.28 -12.27
C HIS A 2 0.38 0.01 -11.39
N SER A 3 1.15 -1.00 -11.80
CA SER A 3 1.32 -2.28 -11.09
C SER A 3 2.53 -2.32 -10.15
N LEU A 4 2.42 -3.00 -9.02
CA LEU A 4 3.53 -3.27 -8.10
C LEU A 4 4.07 -4.69 -8.30
N VAL A 5 5.32 -4.91 -7.89
CA VAL A 5 5.86 -6.27 -7.78
C VAL A 5 5.56 -6.84 -6.40
N GLY A 6 4.98 -8.03 -6.36
CA GLY A 6 4.85 -8.83 -5.17
C GLY A 6 6.00 -9.83 -4.98
N ASN A 7 6.01 -10.50 -3.83
CA ASN A 7 7.03 -11.50 -3.51
C ASN A 7 7.00 -12.73 -4.43
N HIS A 8 5.83 -13.03 -5.01
CA HIS A 8 5.69 -14.08 -6.01
C HIS A 8 6.17 -13.63 -7.40
N ASP A 9 6.23 -12.32 -7.66
CA ASP A 9 6.65 -11.75 -8.94
C ASP A 9 8.16 -11.56 -9.05
N VAL A 10 8.93 -11.80 -8.00
CA VAL A 10 10.41 -11.64 -8.03
C VAL A 10 11.16 -12.97 -8.01
N ARG A 11 10.50 -14.06 -7.59
CA ARG A 11 11.10 -15.40 -7.47
C ARG A 11 11.14 -16.10 -8.83
N ASN A 12 12.07 -17.05 -8.99
CA ASN A 12 12.15 -17.94 -10.15
C ASN A 12 12.12 -17.24 -11.53
N GLY A 13 12.82 -16.10 -11.65
CA GLY A 13 12.85 -15.30 -12.88
C GLY A 13 11.66 -14.35 -13.06
N GLY A 14 10.75 -14.29 -12.09
CA GLY A 14 9.58 -13.39 -12.12
C GLY A 14 9.94 -11.93 -12.37
N ARG A 15 11.04 -11.44 -11.78
CA ARG A 15 11.46 -10.04 -11.95
C ARG A 15 11.70 -9.70 -13.42
N SER A 16 12.40 -10.57 -14.14
CA SER A 16 12.66 -10.41 -15.57
C SER A 16 11.37 -10.47 -16.39
N LEU A 17 10.39 -11.28 -15.97
CA LEU A 17 9.07 -11.32 -16.62
C LEU A 17 8.28 -10.03 -16.36
N PHE A 18 8.29 -9.52 -15.13
CA PHE A 18 7.66 -8.25 -14.79
C PHE A 18 8.27 -7.10 -15.61
N GLU A 19 9.60 -7.04 -15.67
CA GLU A 19 10.32 -6.01 -16.44
C GLU A 19 10.01 -6.08 -17.93
N ARG A 20 9.87 -7.29 -18.48
CA ARG A 20 9.55 -7.52 -19.89
C ARG A 20 8.10 -7.19 -20.26
N TYR A 21 7.14 -7.60 -19.42
CA TYR A 21 5.73 -7.61 -19.80
C TYR A 21 4.88 -6.54 -19.09
N ILE A 22 5.34 -6.02 -17.96
CA ILE A 22 4.58 -5.07 -17.14
C ILE A 22 5.23 -3.70 -17.15
N HIS A 23 6.47 -3.59 -16.65
CA HIS A 23 7.19 -2.32 -16.61
C HIS A 23 8.68 -2.50 -16.31
N ALA A 24 9.56 -1.83 -17.05
CA ALA A 24 11.02 -1.92 -16.88
C ALA A 24 11.56 -1.44 -15.52
N GLN A 25 10.76 -0.69 -14.77
CA GLN A 25 11.09 -0.24 -13.41
C GLN A 25 10.10 -0.82 -12.41
N THR A 26 10.60 -1.50 -11.38
CA THR A 26 9.79 -2.12 -10.33
C THR A 26 9.39 -1.14 -9.23
N ALA A 27 10.22 -0.14 -8.95
CA ALA A 27 9.91 1.00 -8.10
C ALA A 27 9.80 2.28 -8.95
N ARG A 28 8.76 3.08 -8.74
CA ARG A 28 8.50 4.28 -9.53
C ARG A 28 7.55 5.24 -8.85
N ARG A 29 7.50 6.47 -9.36
CA ARG A 29 6.59 7.52 -8.88
C ARG A 29 5.77 8.09 -10.03
N PHE A 30 4.55 8.51 -9.74
CA PHE A 30 3.75 9.36 -10.62
C PHE A 30 2.90 10.34 -9.82
N GLY A 31 2.29 11.33 -10.47
CA GLY A 31 1.36 12.26 -9.85
C GLY A 31 0.02 12.26 -10.59
N TYR A 32 -1.08 12.38 -9.85
CA TYR A 32 -2.42 12.51 -10.41
C TYR A 32 -3.34 13.25 -9.44
N GLY A 33 -4.14 14.20 -9.95
CA GLY A 33 -5.13 14.92 -9.12
C GLY A 33 -4.54 15.70 -7.93
N GLY A 34 -3.26 16.11 -8.01
CA GLY A 34 -2.56 16.77 -6.91
C GLY A 34 -2.05 15.83 -5.82
N ILE A 35 -2.11 14.50 -6.01
CA ILE A 35 -1.50 13.49 -5.14
C ILE A 35 -0.29 12.88 -5.85
N SER A 36 0.79 12.65 -5.10
CA SER A 36 1.91 11.84 -5.57
C SER A 36 1.79 10.40 -5.10
N PHE A 37 1.99 9.46 -6.02
CA PHE A 37 1.96 8.03 -5.77
C PHE A 37 3.36 7.45 -5.87
N TYR A 38 3.78 6.71 -4.85
CA TYR A 38 5.07 6.02 -4.80
C TYR A 38 4.82 4.52 -4.83
N LEU A 39 5.17 3.89 -5.94
CA LEU A 39 5.10 2.45 -6.11
C LEU A 39 6.44 1.85 -5.68
N LEU A 40 6.42 1.04 -4.62
CA LEU A 40 7.61 0.50 -3.98
C LEU A 40 7.80 -0.98 -4.32
N ASP A 41 9.02 -1.35 -4.63
CA ASP A 41 9.43 -2.74 -4.81
C ASP A 41 9.79 -3.34 -3.46
N SER A 42 8.81 -3.96 -2.82
CA SER A 42 8.97 -4.68 -1.56
C SER A 42 9.01 -6.19 -1.77
N GLY A 43 9.18 -6.69 -3.01
CA GLY A 43 8.99 -8.11 -3.33
C GLY A 43 9.93 -9.04 -2.57
N ASN A 44 11.09 -8.54 -2.15
CA ASN A 44 12.05 -9.28 -1.33
C ASN A 44 11.82 -9.15 0.19
N ALA A 45 10.65 -8.67 0.62
CA ALA A 45 10.35 -8.30 2.02
C ALA A 45 11.34 -7.28 2.62
N SER A 46 11.89 -6.45 1.73
CA SER A 46 12.77 -5.30 1.98
C SER A 46 12.75 -4.42 0.72
N LEU A 47 12.88 -3.09 0.87
CA LEU A 47 13.16 -2.17 -0.25
C LEU A 47 14.65 -2.14 -0.57
N GLY A 48 15.49 -2.39 0.45
CA GLY A 48 16.93 -2.28 0.38
C GLY A 48 17.41 -0.82 0.42
N ARG A 49 18.69 -0.64 0.77
CA ARG A 49 19.24 0.70 1.09
C ARG A 49 19.13 1.71 -0.04
N ILE A 50 19.31 1.29 -1.29
CA ILE A 50 19.29 2.19 -2.46
C ILE A 50 17.89 2.75 -2.66
N GLN A 51 16.88 1.88 -2.70
CA GLN A 51 15.49 2.29 -2.87
C GLN A 51 15.00 3.10 -1.67
N LEU A 52 15.29 2.65 -0.44
CA LEU A 52 14.89 3.35 0.78
C LEU A 52 15.46 4.78 0.83
N ARG A 53 16.76 4.95 0.55
CA ARG A 53 17.38 6.28 0.51
C ARG A 53 16.77 7.18 -0.56
N ALA A 54 16.55 6.63 -1.77
CA ALA A 54 15.92 7.38 -2.85
C ALA A 54 14.49 7.79 -2.49
N LEU A 55 13.72 6.90 -1.85
CA LEU A 55 12.37 7.18 -1.37
C LEU A 55 12.36 8.35 -0.38
N VAL A 56 13.18 8.29 0.67
CA VAL A 56 13.29 9.34 1.70
C VAL A 56 13.63 10.68 1.07
N GLU A 57 14.63 10.72 0.19
CA GLU A 57 15.06 11.94 -0.49
C GLU A 57 13.98 12.51 -1.41
N GLN A 58 13.30 11.66 -2.18
CA GLN A 58 12.27 12.11 -3.11
C GLN A 58 10.97 12.51 -2.40
N ALA A 59 10.60 11.83 -1.32
CA ALA A 59 9.39 12.12 -0.56
C ALA A 59 9.54 13.42 0.24
N SER A 60 10.69 13.66 0.87
CA SER A 60 10.95 14.89 1.62
C SER A 60 10.92 16.16 0.74
N ARG A 61 11.29 16.05 -0.54
CA ARG A 61 11.27 17.17 -1.50
C ARG A 61 9.94 17.40 -2.20
N ASP A 62 9.00 16.47 -2.06
CA ASP A 62 7.72 16.54 -2.77
C ASP A 62 6.68 17.27 -1.93
N PRO A 63 6.13 18.40 -2.39
CA PRO A 63 5.20 19.19 -1.60
C PRO A 63 3.79 18.58 -1.55
N ASN A 64 3.47 17.64 -2.46
CA ASN A 64 2.12 17.09 -2.56
C ASN A 64 1.82 16.10 -1.43
N PRO A 65 0.53 15.94 -1.03
CA PRO A 65 0.09 14.78 -0.28
C PRO A 65 0.43 13.49 -1.04
N LYS A 66 0.75 12.43 -0.29
CA LYS A 66 1.29 11.21 -0.89
C LYS A 66 0.48 9.98 -0.53
N ILE A 67 0.48 9.03 -1.47
CA ILE A 67 0.09 7.66 -1.22
C ILE A 67 1.29 6.78 -1.55
N PHE A 68 1.72 5.98 -0.58
CA PHE A 68 2.73 4.95 -0.80
C PHE A 68 2.02 3.64 -1.08
N CYS A 69 2.51 2.89 -2.06
CA CYS A 69 1.95 1.61 -2.43
C CYS A 69 3.07 0.57 -2.34
N SER A 70 2.86 -0.47 -1.55
CA SER A 70 3.80 -1.56 -1.31
C SER A 70 3.07 -2.89 -1.48
N HIS A 71 3.76 -3.98 -1.79
CA HIS A 71 3.12 -5.30 -1.70
C HIS A 71 3.15 -5.81 -0.25
N ILE A 72 4.33 -5.75 0.37
CA ILE A 72 4.55 -6.18 1.75
C ILE A 72 4.22 -5.01 2.69
N PRO A 73 3.38 -5.21 3.71
CA PRO A 73 3.06 -4.17 4.70
C PRO A 73 4.31 -3.60 5.37
N PHE A 74 4.30 -2.32 5.71
CA PHE A 74 5.37 -1.72 6.50
C PHE A 74 5.28 -2.22 7.93
N TYR A 75 4.09 -2.14 8.51
CA TYR A 75 3.83 -2.56 9.88
C TYR A 75 2.56 -3.40 9.99
N GLY A 76 1.48 -2.98 9.32
CA GLY A 76 0.18 -3.67 9.32
C GLY A 76 -0.53 -3.69 10.69
N GLY A 77 0.05 -3.13 11.74
CA GLY A 77 -0.48 -3.13 13.11
C GLY A 77 0.23 -4.12 14.04
N PRO A 78 -0.05 -4.04 15.37
CA PRO A 78 0.68 -4.80 16.39
C PRO A 78 0.56 -6.33 16.26
N ASP A 79 -0.58 -6.82 15.80
CA ASP A 79 -0.87 -8.23 15.53
C ASP A 79 -0.31 -8.73 14.18
N MET A 80 0.13 -7.82 13.31
CA MET A 80 0.68 -8.14 11.98
C MET A 80 2.19 -7.91 11.86
N TYR A 81 2.85 -7.56 12.97
CA TYR A 81 4.26 -7.18 12.98
C TYR A 81 5.20 -8.17 12.28
N TYR A 82 4.99 -9.48 12.45
CA TYR A 82 5.81 -10.53 11.84
C TYR A 82 5.51 -10.78 10.35
N PHE A 83 4.48 -10.15 9.80
CA PHE A 83 4.07 -10.30 8.40
C PHE A 83 4.32 -9.06 7.54
N GLY A 84 4.90 -8.01 8.12
CA GLY A 84 5.39 -6.84 7.39
C GLY A 84 6.79 -7.05 6.80
N LEU A 85 7.42 -5.94 6.37
CA LEU A 85 8.82 -5.92 5.95
C LEU A 85 9.69 -6.54 7.04
N SER A 86 10.76 -7.25 6.68
CA SER A 86 11.50 -8.08 7.63
C SER A 86 12.48 -7.30 8.51
N ASP A 87 13.09 -6.24 7.96
CA ASP A 87 14.12 -5.44 8.64
C ASP A 87 13.49 -4.34 9.52
N ALA A 88 13.80 -4.39 10.83
CA ALA A 88 13.21 -3.46 11.81
C ALA A 88 13.67 -2.01 11.64
N TRP A 89 14.91 -1.81 11.21
CA TRP A 89 15.45 -0.48 10.97
C TRP A 89 14.77 0.15 9.75
N GLU A 90 14.62 -0.62 8.68
CA GLU A 90 13.89 -0.20 7.48
C GLU A 90 12.43 0.16 7.78
N ARG A 91 11.73 -0.66 8.58
CA ARG A 91 10.37 -0.35 9.04
C ARG A 91 10.31 0.99 9.79
N THR A 92 11.25 1.22 10.69
CA THR A 92 11.31 2.46 11.48
C THR A 92 11.50 3.67 10.57
N VAL A 93 12.49 3.61 9.67
CA VAL A 93 12.74 4.69 8.70
C VAL A 93 11.51 4.95 7.81
N LEU A 94 10.79 3.90 7.40
CA LEU A 94 9.59 4.06 6.58
C LEU A 94 8.44 4.70 7.35
N VAL A 95 8.20 4.31 8.59
CA VAL A 95 7.19 4.95 9.44
C VAL A 95 7.55 6.42 9.67
N ASP A 96 8.80 6.73 10.01
CA ASP A 96 9.26 8.11 10.17
C ASP A 96 9.06 8.90 8.85
N THR A 97 9.38 8.29 7.71
CA THR A 97 9.17 8.92 6.39
C THR A 97 7.70 9.16 6.11
N VAL A 98 6.80 8.26 6.50
CA VAL A 98 5.35 8.44 6.33
C VAL A 98 4.88 9.70 7.07
N LEU A 99 5.34 9.88 8.31
CA LEU A 99 5.01 11.03 9.15
C LEU A 99 5.63 12.32 8.61
N ASP A 100 6.93 12.32 8.34
CA ASP A 100 7.68 13.53 7.93
C ASP A 100 7.33 14.00 6.51
N ALA A 101 7.07 13.05 5.61
CA ALA A 101 6.86 13.33 4.20
C ALA A 101 5.38 13.43 3.80
N LYS A 102 4.44 13.59 4.75
CA LYS A 102 3.02 13.85 4.46
C LYS A 102 2.35 12.73 3.67
N VAL A 103 2.60 11.48 4.08
CA VAL A 103 2.01 10.30 3.45
C VAL A 103 0.71 9.96 4.17
N GLY A 104 -0.42 10.37 3.60
CA GLY A 104 -1.72 10.15 4.25
C GLY A 104 -2.16 8.68 4.26
N LEU A 105 -1.77 7.91 3.24
CA LEU A 105 -2.11 6.50 3.14
C LEU A 105 -0.96 5.65 2.58
N VAL A 106 -0.65 4.56 3.26
CA VAL A 106 0.10 3.42 2.73
C VAL A 106 -0.91 2.35 2.32
N LEU A 107 -0.89 1.96 1.05
CA LEU A 107 -1.64 0.82 0.52
C LEU A 107 -0.71 -0.38 0.43
N SER A 108 -1.02 -1.44 1.18
CA SER A 108 -0.26 -2.69 1.18
C SER A 108 -1.16 -3.93 0.98
N GLY A 109 -0.56 -5.09 0.78
CA GLY A 109 -1.29 -6.34 0.50
C GLY A 109 -0.66 -7.53 1.21
N HIS A 110 -0.25 -8.54 0.43
CA HIS A 110 0.49 -9.74 0.86
C HIS A 110 -0.24 -10.75 1.74
N LEU A 111 -1.01 -10.33 2.74
CA LEU A 111 -1.54 -11.24 3.77
C LEU A 111 -2.69 -12.12 3.27
N HIS A 112 -3.48 -11.59 2.34
CA HIS A 112 -4.68 -12.25 1.79
C HIS A 112 -5.72 -12.61 2.87
N LEU A 113 -5.65 -11.91 4.01
CA LEU A 113 -6.62 -11.97 5.11
C LEU A 113 -7.66 -10.86 4.92
N THR A 114 -8.60 -10.78 5.84
CA THR A 114 -9.46 -9.60 5.98
C THR A 114 -8.61 -8.34 6.08
N GLU A 115 -9.07 -7.25 5.48
CA GLU A 115 -8.34 -5.99 5.47
C GLU A 115 -8.12 -5.43 6.85
N LYS A 116 -7.07 -4.62 6.94
CA LYS A 116 -6.70 -3.98 8.19
C LYS A 116 -6.27 -2.55 7.96
N LEU A 117 -7.01 -1.63 8.57
CA LEU A 117 -6.63 -0.23 8.66
C LEU A 117 -5.91 0.00 9.99
N HIS A 118 -4.67 0.49 9.91
CA HIS A 118 -3.89 0.89 11.05
C HIS A 118 -3.54 2.37 10.94
N HIS A 119 -3.86 3.14 11.97
CA HIS A 119 -3.50 4.55 12.06
C HIS A 119 -2.16 4.70 12.79
N PHE A 120 -1.17 5.31 12.11
CA PHE A 120 0.04 5.80 12.76
C PHE A 120 -0.25 7.09 13.54
N THR A 121 -1.12 7.93 12.97
CA THR A 121 -1.64 9.18 13.53
C THR A 121 -3.07 9.42 13.00
N GLU A 122 -3.69 10.56 13.31
CA GLU A 122 -4.99 10.93 12.75
C GLU A 122 -4.97 11.13 11.23
N GLU A 123 -3.84 11.59 10.67
CA GLU A 123 -3.72 11.92 9.24
C GLU A 123 -2.95 10.87 8.42
N ASN A 124 -2.30 9.90 9.07
CA ASN A 124 -1.44 8.92 8.42
C ASN A 124 -1.87 7.50 8.80
N ALA A 125 -2.19 6.69 7.79
CA ALA A 125 -2.62 5.31 7.99
C ALA A 125 -1.97 4.33 7.01
N GLU A 126 -1.95 3.05 7.37
CA GLU A 126 -1.68 1.94 6.48
C GLU A 126 -2.95 1.08 6.35
N LEU A 127 -3.39 0.85 5.12
CA LEU A 127 -4.42 -0.11 4.78
C LEU A 127 -3.78 -1.33 4.12
N VAL A 128 -3.81 -2.45 4.85
CA VAL A 128 -3.47 -3.76 4.31
C VAL A 128 -4.73 -4.32 3.64
N CYS A 129 -4.73 -4.35 2.31
CA CYS A 129 -5.85 -4.80 1.49
C CYS A 129 -5.98 -6.33 1.47
N ALA A 130 -7.22 -6.80 1.46
CA ALA A 130 -7.53 -8.20 1.16
C ALA A 130 -7.25 -8.54 -0.31
N SER A 131 -7.17 -9.84 -0.63
CA SER A 131 -6.86 -10.32 -1.97
C SER A 131 -8.09 -10.34 -2.89
N PHE A 132 -7.88 -9.99 -4.16
CA PHE A 132 -8.93 -10.10 -5.17
C PHE A 132 -9.35 -11.55 -5.46
N HIS A 133 -8.45 -12.51 -5.34
CA HIS A 133 -8.79 -13.92 -5.55
C HIS A 133 -9.36 -14.59 -4.27
N GLY A 134 -9.53 -13.84 -3.18
CA GLY A 134 -9.88 -14.38 -1.87
C GLY A 134 -8.79 -15.30 -1.30
N ARG A 135 -9.12 -16.09 -0.29
CA ARG A 135 -8.24 -17.09 0.32
C ARG A 135 -9.12 -18.22 0.81
N ASP A 136 -8.75 -19.44 0.46
CA ASP A 136 -9.36 -20.64 1.05
C ASP A 136 -8.27 -21.36 1.84
N SER A 137 -8.30 -21.20 3.16
CA SER A 137 -7.34 -21.82 4.05
C SER A 137 -8.03 -22.31 5.33
N LEU A 138 -7.35 -23.20 6.06
CA LEU A 138 -7.89 -23.80 7.28
C LEU A 138 -8.20 -22.79 8.40
N ILE A 139 -7.59 -21.60 8.35
CA ILE A 139 -7.65 -20.60 9.42
C ILE A 139 -8.57 -19.44 9.06
N GLU A 140 -8.63 -19.09 7.77
CA GLU A 140 -9.46 -17.99 7.29
C GLU A 140 -9.90 -18.23 5.84
N GLN A 141 -11.18 -17.96 5.58
CA GLN A 141 -11.79 -17.97 4.26
C GLN A 141 -12.20 -16.55 3.90
N THR A 142 -11.49 -15.94 2.94
CA THR A 142 -11.81 -14.60 2.43
C THR A 142 -12.36 -14.71 1.01
N LEU A 143 -13.33 -13.84 0.70
CA LEU A 143 -13.93 -13.77 -0.64
C LEU A 143 -13.24 -12.69 -1.48
N PRO A 144 -13.36 -12.77 -2.83
CA PRO A 144 -12.84 -11.75 -3.73
C PRO A 144 -13.20 -10.33 -3.28
N THR A 145 -12.17 -9.52 -3.06
CA THR A 145 -12.31 -8.16 -2.53
C THR A 145 -11.48 -7.18 -3.35
N TRP A 146 -12.01 -5.98 -3.62
CA TRP A 146 -11.29 -4.87 -4.23
C TRP A 146 -11.72 -3.54 -3.61
N TYR A 147 -10.96 -2.48 -3.89
CA TYR A 147 -11.14 -1.18 -3.26
C TYR A 147 -11.19 -0.08 -4.31
N VAL A 148 -11.99 0.94 -4.03
CA VAL A 148 -12.04 2.20 -4.77
C VAL A 148 -11.68 3.32 -3.82
N CYS A 149 -10.65 4.09 -4.18
CA CYS A 149 -10.26 5.28 -3.44
C CYS A 149 -10.83 6.51 -4.16
N SER A 150 -11.61 7.31 -3.45
CA SER A 150 -12.19 8.56 -3.94
C SER A 150 -11.54 9.72 -3.19
N TYR A 151 -10.98 10.69 -3.93
CA TYR A 151 -10.30 11.84 -3.36
C TYR A 151 -11.06 13.14 -3.63
N ASP A 152 -11.45 13.83 -2.56
CA ASP A 152 -11.94 15.20 -2.61
C ASP A 152 -10.75 16.17 -2.45
N HIS A 153 -10.41 16.86 -3.54
CA HIS A 153 -9.29 17.79 -3.57
C HIS A 153 -9.57 19.13 -2.87
N ILE A 154 -10.84 19.47 -2.60
CA ILE A 154 -11.26 20.67 -1.87
C ILE A 154 -11.19 20.38 -0.37
N ALA A 155 -11.88 19.31 0.06
CA ALA A 155 -11.87 18.88 1.46
C ALA A 155 -10.56 18.20 1.88
N LYS A 156 -9.69 17.87 0.92
CA LYS A 156 -8.45 17.09 1.12
C LYS A 156 -8.72 15.76 1.82
N GLN A 157 -9.83 15.10 1.46
CA GLN A 157 -10.28 13.89 2.12
C GLN A 157 -10.23 12.71 1.15
N LEU A 158 -9.72 11.57 1.63
CA LEU A 158 -9.67 10.32 0.90
C LEU A 158 -10.67 9.32 1.51
N ALA A 159 -11.66 8.90 0.75
CA ALA A 159 -12.56 7.82 1.13
C ALA A 159 -12.15 6.51 0.45
N VAL A 160 -12.12 5.42 1.22
CA VAL A 160 -11.86 4.08 0.70
C VAL A 160 -13.12 3.25 0.81
N SER A 161 -13.66 2.85 -0.34
CA SER A 161 -14.79 1.94 -0.44
C SER A 161 -14.29 0.54 -0.75
N GLN A 162 -14.67 -0.43 0.07
CA GLN A 162 -14.50 -1.85 -0.20
C GLN A 162 -15.67 -2.36 -1.03
N PHE A 163 -15.36 -3.24 -1.98
CA PHE A 163 -16.32 -4.09 -2.65
C PHE A 163 -15.91 -5.55 -2.44
N GLN A 164 -16.86 -6.39 -2.03
CA GLN A 164 -16.59 -7.80 -1.75
C GLN A 164 -17.68 -8.68 -2.35
N VAL A 165 -17.28 -9.81 -2.95
CA VAL A 165 -18.23 -10.84 -3.37
C VAL A 165 -18.81 -11.52 -2.13
N THR A 166 -20.14 -11.68 -2.05
CA THR A 166 -20.80 -12.38 -0.95
C THR A 166 -20.96 -13.87 -1.23
N LYS A 167 -21.36 -14.65 -0.22
CA LYS A 167 -21.64 -16.10 -0.38
C LYS A 167 -22.78 -16.36 -1.37
N GLU A 168 -23.69 -15.41 -1.51
CA GLU A 168 -24.82 -15.41 -2.45
C GLU A 168 -24.41 -14.98 -3.87
N LYS A 169 -23.10 -14.77 -4.12
CA LYS A 169 -22.55 -14.31 -5.40
C LYS A 169 -23.06 -12.94 -5.83
N THR A 170 -23.40 -12.08 -4.87
CA THR A 170 -23.64 -10.65 -5.10
C THR A 170 -22.41 -9.84 -4.71
N ILE A 171 -22.44 -8.52 -4.90
CA ILE A 171 -21.35 -7.62 -4.52
C ILE A 171 -21.88 -6.69 -3.42
N SER A 172 -21.27 -6.74 -2.24
CA SER A 172 -21.47 -5.74 -1.19
C SER A 172 -20.54 -4.56 -1.40
N CYS A 173 -20.94 -3.40 -0.89
CA CYS A 173 -20.11 -2.19 -0.88
C CYS A 173 -20.21 -1.50 0.49
N SER A 174 -19.07 -1.12 1.05
CA SER A 174 -18.99 -0.40 2.32
C SER A 174 -17.85 0.62 2.27
N VAL A 175 -18.04 1.79 2.89
CA VAL A 175 -16.94 2.73 3.13
C VAL A 175 -16.20 2.27 4.38
N ILE A 176 -14.94 1.92 4.24
CA ILE A 176 -14.12 1.35 5.33
C ILE A 176 -13.14 2.35 5.93
N ALA A 177 -12.86 3.45 5.24
CA ALA A 177 -12.00 4.51 5.73
C ALA A 177 -12.41 5.86 5.14
N VAL A 178 -12.28 6.91 5.95
CA VAL A 178 -12.34 8.30 5.53
C VAL A 178 -11.16 8.99 6.21
N LEU A 179 -10.16 9.40 5.42
CA LEU A 179 -8.89 9.90 5.90
C LEU A 179 -8.72 11.36 5.50
N GLN A 180 -8.33 12.20 6.45
CA GLN A 180 -7.88 13.55 6.15
C GLN A 180 -6.45 13.46 5.61
N MET A 181 -6.23 13.90 4.37
CA MET A 181 -4.89 13.90 3.78
C MET A 181 -4.07 15.06 4.37
N PRO A 182 -2.79 14.83 4.73
CA PRO A 182 -1.93 15.87 5.26
C PRO A 182 -1.83 17.06 4.30
N SER A 183 -1.91 18.28 4.83
CA SER A 183 -1.89 19.52 4.04
C SER A 183 -0.52 20.22 4.06
N SER A 184 -0.29 21.07 3.07
CA SER A 184 0.76 22.09 3.13
C SER A 184 0.25 23.27 3.95
N SER A 185 0.90 23.53 5.09
CA SER A 185 0.83 24.79 5.83
C SER A 185 1.19 25.96 4.92
#